data_AF-A0AAD4LW95-F1
#
_entry.id   AF-A0AAD4LW95-F1
#
_cell.length_a   1.000
_cell.length_b   1.000
_cell.length_c   1.000
_cell.angle_alpha   90.00
_cell.angle_beta   90.00
_cell.angle_gamma   90.00
#
_symmetry.space_group_name_H-M   'P 1'
#
loop_
_entity.id
_entity.type
_entity.pdbx_description
1 polymer ?
#
loop_
_entity_poly.entity_id
_entity_poly.type
_entity_poly.pdbx_seq_one_letter_code
_entity_poly.pdbx_strand_id
1 'polypeptide(L)'
;MVVDSEHDRYSPRLSIIDFGLSVFVEDEETMIEGYRGTRTWTAPEVGTSEYRDTKYSPILADRWACGQMVDYLEDQVGNGGVLEGDESWGMLRRLCEGLLDDNPRSRPSVSDVLERYGRYERDRMVKRRAGEDGCR
;
A
#
# COMPACT_ATOMS: atom_id res chain seq x y z
N MET A 1 -7.81 2.71 -13.22
CA MET A 1 -8.05 4.05 -13.78
C MET A 1 -6.72 4.78 -13.80
N VAL A 2 -6.23 5.17 -14.98
CA VAL A 2 -5.05 6.03 -15.12
C VAL A 2 -5.58 7.42 -15.45
N VAL A 3 -5.19 8.42 -14.66
CA VAL A 3 -5.51 9.82 -14.91
C VAL A 3 -4.30 10.40 -15.64
N ASP A 4 -4.39 10.46 -16.97
CA ASP A 4 -3.30 10.92 -17.82
C ASP A 4 -3.18 12.45 -17.69
N SER A 5 -2.06 12.91 -17.15
CA SER A 5 -1.66 14.32 -17.14
C SER A 5 -0.24 14.40 -17.70
N GLU A 6 0.11 15.45 -18.45
CA GLU A 6 1.38 15.47 -19.22
C GLU A 6 2.68 15.32 -18.39
N HIS A 7 2.60 15.38 -17.06
CA HIS A 7 3.68 15.00 -16.13
C HIS A 7 3.94 13.49 -16.04
N ASP A 8 3.03 12.64 -16.53
CA ASP A 8 3.06 11.18 -16.35
C ASP A 8 3.99 10.47 -17.35
N ARG A 9 4.40 11.15 -18.44
CA ARG A 9 5.23 10.54 -19.51
C ARG A 9 6.67 10.22 -19.09
N TYR A 10 7.15 10.75 -17.97
CA TYR A 10 8.52 10.53 -17.47
C TYR A 10 8.57 9.91 -16.07
N SER A 11 7.42 9.62 -15.46
CA SER A 11 7.38 8.96 -14.17
C SER A 11 7.67 7.47 -14.34
N PRO A 12 8.57 6.87 -13.53
CA PRO A 12 8.79 5.44 -13.57
C PRO A 12 7.49 4.71 -13.22
N ARG A 13 7.11 3.75 -14.07
CA ARG A 13 5.87 2.99 -13.93
C ARG A 13 6.11 1.68 -13.20
N LEU A 14 5.43 1.49 -12.07
CA LEU A 14 5.41 0.21 -11.34
C LEU A 14 4.34 -0.72 -11.93
N SER A 15 4.68 -2.00 -12.09
CA SER A 15 3.75 -3.04 -12.56
C SER A 15 3.81 -4.26 -11.65
N ILE A 16 2.64 -4.81 -11.29
CA ILE A 16 2.54 -6.09 -10.57
C ILE A 16 2.66 -7.22 -11.58
N ILE A 17 3.51 -8.18 -11.29
CA ILE A 17 3.78 -9.35 -12.14
C ILE A 17 3.72 -10.63 -11.30
N ASP A 18 3.81 -11.76 -12.00
CA ASP A 18 3.83 -13.11 -11.43
C ASP A 18 2.57 -13.46 -10.62
N PHE A 19 1.59 -14.02 -11.33
CA PHE A 19 0.32 -14.45 -10.77
C PHE A 19 0.27 -15.96 -10.46
N GLY A 20 1.43 -16.62 -10.34
CA GLY A 20 1.50 -18.08 -10.16
C GLY A 20 0.83 -18.59 -8.87
N LEU A 21 0.77 -17.75 -7.83
CA LEU A 21 0.12 -18.06 -6.54
C LEU A 21 -1.26 -17.42 -6.37
N SER A 22 -1.66 -16.55 -7.31
CA SER A 22 -2.88 -15.77 -7.20
C SER A 22 -4.14 -16.64 -7.21
N VAL A 23 -5.20 -16.09 -6.64
CA VAL A 23 -6.54 -16.67 -6.63
C VAL A 23 -7.53 -15.67 -7.17
N PHE A 24 -8.57 -16.16 -7.83
CA PHE A 24 -9.73 -15.36 -8.15
C PHE A 24 -10.76 -15.52 -7.03
N VAL A 25 -11.20 -14.41 -6.46
CA VAL A 25 -12.20 -14.34 -5.38
C VAL A 25 -13.24 -13.28 -5.72
N GLU A 26 -14.45 -13.43 -5.17
CA GLU A 26 -15.56 -12.52 -5.44
C GLU A 26 -15.44 -11.22 -4.63
N ASP A 27 -15.12 -11.35 -3.35
CA ASP A 27 -15.10 -10.25 -2.39
C ASP A 27 -14.19 -10.54 -1.18
N GLU A 28 -14.16 -9.59 -0.25
CA GLU A 28 -13.36 -9.65 0.98
C GLU A 28 -13.84 -10.72 1.98
N GLU A 29 -15.09 -11.19 1.87
CA GLU A 29 -15.63 -12.25 2.73
C GLU A 29 -15.32 -13.64 2.18
N THR A 30 -14.81 -13.72 0.95
CA THR A 30 -14.35 -14.98 0.35
C THR A 30 -13.11 -15.50 1.09
N MET A 31 -13.27 -16.63 1.78
CA MET A 31 -12.20 -17.28 2.54
C MET A 31 -11.59 -18.45 1.78
N ILE A 32 -10.27 -18.58 1.81
CA ILE A 32 -9.55 -19.75 1.28
C ILE A 32 -8.77 -20.46 2.40
N GLU A 33 -8.39 -21.72 2.14
CA GLU A 33 -7.57 -22.54 3.04
C GLU A 33 -6.18 -22.77 2.46
N GLY A 34 -5.24 -23.08 3.36
CA GLY A 34 -3.87 -23.46 3.00
C GLY A 34 -2.93 -22.29 2.76
N TYR A 35 -1.65 -22.57 2.96
CA TYR A 35 -0.59 -21.57 2.82
C TYR A 35 -0.39 -21.15 1.35
N ARG A 36 -0.42 -19.85 1.08
CA ARG A 36 -0.03 -19.23 -0.19
C ARG A 36 0.77 -17.97 0.07
N GLY A 37 1.90 -17.83 -0.64
CA GLY A 37 2.74 -16.64 -0.61
C GLY A 37 4.20 -16.96 -0.29
N THR A 38 4.99 -15.90 -0.19
CA THR A 38 6.41 -15.98 0.17
C THR A 38 6.54 -15.75 1.67
N ARG A 39 7.31 -16.61 2.35
CA ARG A 39 7.61 -16.45 3.77
C ARG A 39 8.13 -15.03 4.05
N THR A 40 7.71 -14.43 5.16
CA THR A 40 7.93 -13.02 5.56
C THR A 40 7.15 -11.96 4.79
N TRP A 41 6.44 -12.33 3.73
CA TRP A 41 5.56 -11.44 2.96
C TRP A 41 4.07 -11.78 3.14
N THR A 42 3.78 -12.87 3.84
CA THR A 42 2.42 -13.32 4.15
C THR A 42 1.90 -12.70 5.43
N ALA A 43 0.63 -12.28 5.41
CA ALA A 43 -0.06 -11.76 6.58
C ALA A 43 -0.13 -12.79 7.72
N PRO A 44 -0.27 -12.35 9.00
CA PRO A 44 -0.27 -13.25 10.14
C PRO A 44 -1.32 -14.37 10.05
N GLU A 45 -2.51 -14.05 9.55
CA GLU A 45 -3.63 -14.99 9.42
C GLU A 45 -3.43 -16.07 8.35
N VAL A 46 -2.50 -15.88 7.41
CA VAL A 46 -2.12 -16.91 6.43
C VAL A 46 -1.38 -18.05 7.15
N GLY A 47 -0.77 -17.76 8.30
CA GLY A 47 -0.05 -18.73 9.13
C GLY A 47 1.25 -19.22 8.48
N THR A 48 1.65 -20.44 8.82
CA THR A 48 2.85 -21.10 8.27
C THR A 48 2.47 -22.25 7.34
N SER A 49 3.42 -22.70 6.51
CA SER A 49 3.22 -23.86 5.64
C SER A 49 2.90 -25.17 6.37
N GLU A 50 3.17 -25.22 7.67
CA GLU A 50 2.93 -26.37 8.56
C GLU A 50 1.49 -26.39 9.09
N TYR A 51 0.80 -25.24 9.15
CA TYR A 51 -0.58 -25.11 9.63
C TYR A 51 -1.51 -24.72 8.47
N ARG A 52 -1.99 -25.73 7.73
CA ARG A 52 -2.79 -25.53 6.51
C ARG A 52 -4.28 -25.34 6.74
N ASP A 53 -4.76 -25.53 7.97
CA ASP A 53 -6.20 -25.52 8.28
C ASP A 53 -6.74 -24.11 8.55
N THR A 54 -5.89 -23.08 8.47
CA THR A 54 -6.27 -21.69 8.70
C THR A 54 -7.01 -21.12 7.48
N LYS A 55 -8.21 -20.60 7.70
CA LYS A 55 -8.96 -19.84 6.71
C LYS A 55 -8.60 -18.37 6.78
N TYR A 56 -8.41 -17.73 5.63
CA TYR A 56 -8.16 -16.30 5.54
C TYR A 56 -8.79 -15.70 4.28
N SER A 57 -8.99 -14.39 4.30
CA SER A 57 -9.40 -13.60 3.13
C SER A 57 -8.16 -13.19 2.33
N PRO A 58 -8.03 -13.61 1.06
CA PRO A 58 -6.89 -13.25 0.22
C PRO A 58 -6.75 -11.73 0.05
N ILE A 59 -7.86 -11.01 -0.11
CA ILE A 59 -7.84 -9.56 -0.30
C ILE A 59 -7.31 -8.86 0.95
N LEU A 60 -7.72 -9.29 2.14
CA LEU A 60 -7.21 -8.70 3.38
C LEU A 60 -5.74 -9.06 3.62
N ALA A 61 -5.32 -10.27 3.25
CA ALA A 61 -3.91 -10.67 3.31
C ALA A 61 -3.03 -9.84 2.34
N ASP A 62 -3.51 -9.58 1.12
CA ASP A 62 -2.82 -8.73 0.14
C ASP A 62 -2.66 -7.29 0.65
N ARG A 63 -3.65 -6.75 1.38
CA ARG A 63 -3.52 -5.43 2.03
C ARG A 63 -2.33 -5.39 2.98
N TRP A 64 -2.19 -6.40 3.83
CA TRP A 64 -1.06 -6.49 4.76
C TRP A 64 0.27 -6.57 4.00
N ALA A 65 0.34 -7.38 2.94
CA ALA A 65 1.53 -7.47 2.10
C ALA A 65 1.88 -6.13 1.43
N CYS A 66 0.89 -5.34 1.01
CA CYS A 66 1.10 -3.97 0.53
C CYS A 66 1.69 -3.05 1.62
N GLY A 67 1.19 -3.15 2.85
CA GLY A 67 1.77 -2.44 4.00
C GLY A 67 3.23 -2.81 4.21
N GLN A 68 3.53 -4.12 4.19
CA GLN A 68 4.88 -4.66 4.38
C GLN A 68 5.84 -4.22 3.26
N MET A 69 5.35 -4.10 2.03
CA MET A 69 6.12 -3.57 0.90
C MET A 69 6.49 -2.09 1.11
N VAL A 70 5.58 -1.26 1.60
CA VAL A 70 5.87 0.16 1.86
C VAL A 70 6.89 0.31 2.99
N ASP A 71 6.73 -0.48 4.07
CA ASP A 71 7.69 -0.54 5.18
C ASP A 71 9.07 -0.99 4.71
N TYR A 72 9.13 -2.04 3.87
CA TYR A 72 10.38 -2.49 3.26
C TYR A 72 11.04 -1.40 2.39
N LEU A 73 10.28 -0.71 1.55
CA LEU A 73 10.80 0.38 0.72
C LEU A 73 11.36 1.52 1.58
N GLU A 74 10.73 1.82 2.71
CA GLU A 74 11.27 2.81 3.65
C GLU A 74 12.61 2.37 4.23
N ASP A 75 12.75 1.12 4.67
CA ASP A 75 14.03 0.62 5.17
C ASP A 75 15.12 0.68 4.08
N GLN A 76 14.79 0.28 2.85
CA GLN A 76 15.77 0.29 1.75
C GLN A 76 16.20 1.70 1.34
N VAL A 77 15.28 2.68 1.35
CA VAL A 77 15.55 4.04 0.87
C VAL A 77 15.96 4.99 2.01
N GLY A 78 15.42 4.80 3.21
CA GLY A 78 15.73 5.55 4.42
C GLY A 78 17.17 5.38 4.88
N ASN A 79 17.78 4.22 4.63
CA ASN A 79 19.21 3.98 4.82
C ASN A 79 20.12 4.88 3.96
N GLY A 80 19.56 5.60 2.98
CA GLY A 80 20.27 6.59 2.15
C GLY A 80 19.90 8.06 2.39
N GLY A 81 19.00 8.37 3.34
CA GLY A 81 18.57 9.74 3.66
C GLY A 81 17.69 10.44 2.59
N VAL A 82 17.37 9.76 1.49
CA VAL A 82 16.67 10.34 0.32
C VAL A 82 15.25 10.81 0.65
N LEU A 83 14.61 10.19 1.65
CA LEU A 83 13.22 10.46 2.04
C LEU A 83 13.13 11.37 3.28
N GLU A 84 14.26 11.80 3.84
CA GLU A 84 14.27 12.62 5.03
C GLU A 84 13.62 13.99 4.74
N GLY A 85 12.50 14.27 5.42
CA GLY A 85 11.72 15.49 5.21
C GLY A 85 10.72 15.47 4.05
N ASP A 86 10.56 14.34 3.34
CA ASP A 86 9.49 14.22 2.33
C ASP A 86 8.13 14.00 3.01
N GLU A 87 7.35 15.07 3.09
CA GLU A 87 6.01 15.05 3.71
C GLU A 87 5.02 14.12 2.99
N SER A 88 5.16 13.94 1.66
CA SER A 88 4.29 13.03 0.89
C SER A 88 4.62 11.58 1.22
N TRP A 89 5.90 11.23 1.28
CA TRP A 89 6.31 9.91 1.75
C TRP A 89 5.82 9.66 3.19
N GLY A 90 6.03 10.63 4.08
CA GLY A 90 5.56 10.53 5.47
C GLY A 90 4.04 10.37 5.58
N MET A 91 3.26 10.96 4.67
CA MET A 91 1.82 10.75 4.61
C MET A 91 1.44 9.37 4.08
N LEU A 92 2.06 8.92 2.98
CA LEU A 92 1.84 7.59 2.43
C LEU A 92 2.11 6.52 3.49
N ARG A 93 3.26 6.61 4.16
CA ARG A 93 3.65 5.70 5.25
C ARG A 93 2.59 5.60 6.33
N ARG A 94 2.13 6.73 6.89
CA ARG A 94 1.07 6.76 7.92
C ARG A 94 -0.22 6.10 7.47
N LEU A 95 -0.59 6.24 6.19
CA LEU A 95 -1.79 5.58 5.67
C LEU A 95 -1.59 4.07 5.54
N CYS A 96 -0.38 3.65 5.15
CA CYS A 96 -0.01 2.24 4.97
C CYS A 96 0.27 1.51 6.29
N GLU A 97 0.63 2.20 7.37
CA GLU A 97 0.75 1.61 8.72
C GLU A 97 -0.54 0.88 9.14
N GLY A 98 -1.71 1.43 8.80
CA GLY A 98 -2.99 0.79 9.09
C GLY A 98 -3.23 -0.52 8.34
N LEU A 99 -2.52 -0.76 7.23
CA LEU A 99 -2.60 -2.02 6.48
C LEU A 99 -1.92 -3.17 7.24
N LEU A 100 -1.01 -2.87 8.18
CA LEU A 100 -0.27 -3.85 8.96
C LEU A 100 -1.00 -4.31 10.23
N ASP A 101 -2.27 -3.92 10.43
CA ASP A 101 -3.06 -4.33 11.59
C ASP A 101 -3.20 -5.86 11.67
N ASP A 102 -3.00 -6.42 12.86
CA ASP A 102 -3.12 -7.85 13.13
C ASP A 102 -4.55 -8.35 12.89
N ASN A 103 -5.56 -7.50 13.11
CA ASN A 103 -6.94 -7.79 12.76
C ASN A 103 -7.19 -7.45 11.28
N PRO A 104 -7.44 -8.44 10.40
CA PRO A 104 -7.60 -8.20 8.97
C PRO A 104 -8.73 -7.20 8.64
N ARG A 105 -9.78 -7.16 9.46
CA ARG A 105 -10.95 -6.28 9.24
C ARG A 105 -10.72 -4.84 9.71
N SER A 106 -9.67 -4.58 10.47
CA SER A 106 -9.29 -3.21 10.85
C SER A 106 -8.51 -2.50 9.74
N ARG A 107 -7.97 -3.26 8.77
CA ARG A 107 -7.14 -2.72 7.69
C ARG A 107 -7.98 -1.87 6.74
N PRO A 108 -7.54 -0.65 6.38
CA PRO A 108 -8.28 0.19 5.43
C PRO A 108 -8.28 -0.45 4.04
N SER A 109 -9.30 -0.15 3.24
CA SER A 109 -9.28 -0.54 1.84
C SER A 109 -8.22 0.26 1.06
N VAL A 110 -7.71 -0.29 -0.03
CA VAL A 110 -6.79 0.43 -0.93
C VAL A 110 -7.46 1.70 -1.46
N SER A 111 -8.78 1.64 -1.72
CA SER A 111 -9.56 2.82 -2.11
C SER A 111 -9.54 3.91 -1.05
N ASP A 112 -9.70 3.57 0.23
CA ASP A 112 -9.64 4.53 1.33
C ASP A 112 -8.25 5.18 1.44
N VAL A 113 -7.19 4.38 1.27
CA VAL A 113 -5.80 4.87 1.26
C VAL A 113 -5.60 5.87 0.11
N LEU A 114 -6.00 5.50 -1.11
CA LEU A 114 -5.88 6.34 -2.30
C LEU A 114 -6.69 7.64 -2.16
N GLU A 115 -7.89 7.57 -1.61
CA GLU A 115 -8.76 8.72 -1.43
C GLU A 115 -8.16 9.71 -0.42
N ARG A 116 -7.65 9.21 0.71
CA ARG A 116 -6.98 10.02 1.74
C ARG A 116 -5.69 10.64 1.21
N TYR A 117 -4.87 9.86 0.50
CA TYR A 117 -3.64 10.36 -0.09
C TYR A 117 -3.91 11.40 -1.18
N GLY A 118 -4.90 11.15 -2.04
CA GLY A 118 -5.30 12.10 -3.08
C GLY A 118 -5.84 13.42 -2.52
N ARG A 119 -6.57 13.39 -1.39
CA ARG A 119 -6.95 14.62 -0.66
C ARG A 119 -5.72 15.39 -0.19
N TYR A 120 -4.77 14.69 0.45
CA TYR A 120 -3.54 15.31 0.93
C TYR A 120 -2.74 15.99 -0.20
N GLU A 121 -2.55 15.30 -1.33
CA GLU A 121 -1.81 15.87 -2.47
C GLU A 121 -2.50 17.12 -3.04
N ARG A 122 -3.83 17.11 -3.16
CA ARG A 122 -4.59 18.28 -3.60
C ARG A 122 -4.40 19.47 -2.66
N ASP A 123 -4.52 19.26 -1.36
CA ASP A 123 -4.36 20.31 -0.35
C ASP A 123 -2.93 20.87 -0.35
N ARG A 124 -1.93 20.00 -0.52
CA ARG A 124 -0.51 20.37 -0.63
C ARG A 124 -0.26 21.26 -1.85
N MET A 125 -0.83 20.91 -3.01
CA MET A 125 -0.70 21.71 -4.24
C MET A 125 -1.34 23.09 -4.11
N VAL A 126 -2.51 23.19 -3.46
CA VAL A 126 -3.18 24.48 -3.21
C VAL A 126 -2.32 25.38 -2.32
N LYS A 127 -1.75 24.85 -1.24
CA LYS A 127 -0.87 25.60 -0.34
C LYS A 127 0.39 26.13 -1.04
N ARG A 128 1.01 25.33 -1.92
CA ARG A 128 2.19 25.76 -2.69
C ARG A 128 1.89 26.96 -3.58
N ARG A 129 0.76 26.93 -4.32
CA ARG A 129 0.35 28.05 -5.19
C ARG A 129 0.06 29.33 -4.39
N ALA A 130 -0.63 29.20 -3.26
CA ALA A 130 -0.93 30.35 -2.39
C ALA A 130 0.33 30.98 -1.77
N GLY A 131 1.38 30.19 -1.52
CA GLY A 131 2.68 30.69 -1.04
C GLY A 131 3.49 31.43 -2.11
N GLU A 132 3.32 31.08 -3.38
CA GLU A 132 3.99 31.74 -4.52
C GLU A 132 3.35 33.10 -4.87
N ASP A 133 2.03 33.25 -4.70
CA ASP A 133 1.29 34.49 -4.95
C ASP A 133 1.49 35.58 -3.87
N GLY A 134 2.03 35.22 -2.70
CA GLY A 134 2.31 36.14 -1.59
C GLY A 134 3.66 36.88 -1.67
N CYS A 135 4.46 36.62 -2.72
CA CYS A 135 5.77 37.23 -2.94
C CYS A 135 5.75 38.10 -4.22
N ARG A 136 4.90 39.13 -4.25
CA ARG A 136 4.93 40.22 -5.24
C ARG A 136 4.71 41.57 -4.59
#